data_AF-A0A452XGP9-F1
#
_entry.id   AF-A0A452XGP9-F1
#
_cell.length_a   1.000
_cell.length_b   1.000
_cell.length_c   1.000
_cell.angle_alpha   90.00
_cell.angle_beta   90.00
_cell.angle_gamma   90.00
#
_symmetry.space_group_name_H-M   'P 1'
#
loop_
_entity.id
_entity.type
_entity.pdbx_description
1 polymer ?
#
loop_
_entity_poly.entity_id
_entity_poly.type
_entity_poly.pdbx_seq_one_letter_code
_entity_poly.pdbx_strand_id
1 'polypeptide(L)'
;RDKRAGVQGGMKGSANLGDCKQLEKMVRKHTQSGRLCAAIGAAPAMVLARWGVLKGFTATCHPALLGRLGDDDGVIAVDDRVVKDRNVVTSQGVGTAIEFALELVEQLYGELKAHEVAGPLYMRPQQGGKYSIQEYNQIQWKCTGTPRVLVPVANGSEEMEALNLIDVLRRAGARVTVASVEDTPRILTRHYKLNLIADVMLEQAAEMEFDLIVMPGGLPGALKFTSSEKLVGMLKKQAESGRPYGAICASPAYVLEPHGLLKGKKATSFPPMAHLLTDQSACEYRVVVDGNLITSRAPGTATEFALAIVEKLFGEEKAVALAKELVFM
;
A
#
# COMPACT_ATOMS: atom_id res chain seq x y z
N ARG A 1 -10.46 20.34 16.25
CA ARG A 1 -11.64 20.06 15.40
C ARG A 1 -11.36 20.68 14.04
N ASP A 2 -10.83 19.90 13.11
CA ASP A 2 -10.79 20.27 11.70
C ASP A 2 -11.07 19.01 10.89
N LYS A 3 -12.34 18.82 10.48
CA LYS A 3 -12.84 17.63 9.79
C LYS A 3 -12.49 17.62 8.29
N ARG A 4 -11.49 18.40 7.84
CA ARG A 4 -11.16 18.59 6.41
C ARG A 4 -9.88 17.87 5.94
N ALA A 5 -9.20 17.12 6.81
CA ALA A 5 -7.89 16.54 6.49
C ALA A 5 -7.95 15.38 5.47
N GLY A 6 -9.08 14.67 5.35
CA GLY A 6 -9.14 13.41 4.56
C GLY A 6 -9.23 13.57 3.03
N VAL A 7 -9.62 14.74 2.51
CA VAL A 7 -9.87 14.93 1.06
C VAL A 7 -8.67 15.60 0.36
N GLN A 8 -7.69 16.14 1.10
CA GLN A 8 -6.61 16.94 0.47
C GLN A 8 -5.62 16.11 -0.35
N GLY A 9 -5.45 14.83 -0.02
CA GLY A 9 -4.58 13.91 -0.76
C GLY A 9 -5.13 13.63 -2.16
N GLY A 10 -4.44 14.11 -3.20
CA GLY A 10 -4.84 13.92 -4.59
C GLY A 10 -5.61 15.10 -5.20
N MET A 11 -6.40 15.86 -4.45
CA MET A 11 -7.15 17.02 -4.99
C MET A 11 -6.23 18.08 -5.63
N LYS A 12 -5.12 18.43 -4.97
CA LYS A 12 -4.15 19.40 -5.53
C LYS A 12 -3.51 18.86 -6.81
N GLY A 13 -3.19 17.57 -6.84
CA GLY A 13 -2.68 16.89 -8.03
C GLY A 13 -3.70 16.91 -9.18
N SER A 14 -4.94 16.52 -8.90
CA SER A 14 -6.03 16.54 -9.87
C SER A 14 -6.36 17.95 -10.37
N ALA A 15 -6.33 18.97 -9.50
CA ALA A 15 -6.49 20.36 -9.91
C ALA A 15 -5.39 20.79 -10.89
N ASN A 16 -4.12 20.54 -10.54
CA ASN A 16 -2.99 20.85 -11.41
C ASN A 16 -3.07 20.13 -12.77
N LEU A 17 -3.49 18.86 -12.78
CA LEU A 17 -3.71 18.11 -14.02
C LEU A 17 -4.88 18.67 -14.83
N GLY A 18 -5.98 19.04 -14.16
CA GLY A 18 -7.19 19.59 -14.77
C GLY A 18 -6.98 20.94 -15.47
N ASP A 19 -6.02 21.73 -15.00
CA ASP A 19 -5.68 23.02 -15.60
C ASP A 19 -4.61 22.92 -16.71
N CYS A 20 -4.12 21.71 -17.00
CA CYS A 20 -3.13 21.46 -18.06
C CYS A 20 -3.81 21.36 -19.45
N LYS A 21 -3.82 22.47 -20.20
CA LYS A 21 -4.44 22.56 -21.54
C LYS A 21 -3.89 21.55 -22.56
N GLN A 22 -2.59 21.26 -22.50
CA GLN A 22 -1.94 20.29 -23.38
C GLN A 22 -2.48 18.89 -23.10
N LEU A 23 -2.58 18.51 -21.83
CA LEU A 23 -3.13 17.22 -21.42
C LEU A 23 -4.61 17.12 -21.79
N GLU A 24 -5.40 18.17 -21.56
CA GLU A 24 -6.80 18.23 -21.97
C GLU A 24 -6.95 17.95 -23.48
N LYS A 25 -6.17 18.65 -24.32
CA LYS A 25 -6.20 18.45 -25.78
C LYS A 25 -5.84 17.01 -26.16
N MET A 26 -4.82 16.43 -25.52
CA MET A 26 -4.41 15.05 -25.75
C MET A 26 -5.51 14.05 -25.37
N VAL A 27 -6.10 14.21 -24.19
CA VAL A 27 -7.14 13.31 -23.67
C VAL A 27 -8.41 13.40 -24.51
N ARG A 28 -8.89 14.62 -24.84
CA ARG A 28 -10.08 14.79 -25.71
C ARG A 28 -9.88 14.16 -27.08
N LYS A 29 -8.71 14.35 -27.71
CA LYS A 29 -8.40 13.71 -29.00
C LYS A 29 -8.37 12.18 -28.86
N HIS A 30 -7.81 11.67 -27.77
CA HIS A 30 -7.74 10.24 -27.49
C HIS A 30 -9.14 9.63 -27.34
N THR A 31 -10.02 10.26 -26.56
CA THR A 31 -11.38 9.74 -26.29
C THR A 31 -12.32 9.89 -27.48
N GLN A 32 -12.17 10.95 -28.30
CA GLN A 32 -12.90 11.09 -29.57
C GLN A 32 -12.63 9.95 -30.56
N SER A 33 -11.46 9.31 -30.46
CA SER A 33 -11.12 8.13 -31.28
C SER A 33 -11.61 6.80 -30.69
N GLY A 34 -12.46 6.84 -29.65
CA GLY A 34 -13.03 5.65 -29.01
C GLY A 34 -12.04 4.85 -28.16
N ARG A 35 -10.85 5.38 -27.88
CA ARG A 35 -9.82 4.69 -27.11
C ARG A 35 -10.09 4.74 -25.61
N LEU A 36 -9.51 3.77 -24.90
CA LEU A 36 -9.64 3.63 -23.44
C LEU A 36 -9.19 4.91 -22.72
N CYS A 37 -10.03 5.40 -21.82
CA CYS A 37 -9.74 6.52 -20.92
C CYS A 37 -10.03 6.09 -19.50
N ALA A 38 -9.15 6.45 -18.55
CA ALA A 38 -9.32 6.03 -17.19
C ALA A 38 -8.87 7.07 -16.18
N ALA A 39 -9.56 7.14 -15.04
CA ALA A 39 -9.23 8.04 -13.95
C ALA A 39 -9.65 7.48 -12.59
N ILE A 40 -8.92 7.83 -11.54
CA ILE A 40 -9.17 7.34 -10.18
C ILE A 40 -9.15 8.50 -9.18
N GLY A 41 -9.86 8.32 -8.06
CA GLY A 41 -9.86 9.28 -6.97
C GLY A 41 -10.60 10.56 -7.33
N ALA A 42 -9.95 11.70 -7.16
CA ALA A 42 -10.53 13.00 -7.48
C ALA A 42 -10.54 13.30 -8.99
N ALA A 43 -9.73 12.60 -9.79
CA ALA A 43 -9.54 12.91 -11.21
C ALA A 43 -10.81 12.77 -12.07
N PRO A 44 -11.70 11.77 -11.90
CA PRO A 44 -12.94 11.71 -12.69
C PRO A 44 -13.78 13.00 -12.57
N ALA A 45 -14.05 13.47 -11.35
CA ALA A 45 -14.83 14.68 -11.10
C ALA A 45 -14.07 15.98 -11.37
N MET A 46 -12.78 16.04 -11.05
CA MET A 46 -12.00 17.28 -11.15
C MET A 46 -11.31 17.50 -12.49
N VAL A 47 -11.27 16.49 -13.35
CA VAL A 47 -10.53 16.51 -14.62
C VAL A 47 -11.44 16.07 -15.75
N LEU A 48 -11.84 14.79 -15.78
CA LEU A 48 -12.55 14.23 -16.94
C LEU A 48 -13.95 14.83 -17.11
N ALA A 49 -14.70 15.03 -16.03
CA ALA A 49 -16.02 15.63 -16.06
C ALA A 49 -15.98 17.11 -16.51
N ARG A 50 -15.05 17.91 -15.96
CA ARG A 50 -14.79 19.29 -16.40
C ARG A 50 -14.39 19.40 -17.87
N TRP A 51 -13.68 18.40 -18.40
CA TRP A 51 -13.36 18.32 -19.82
C TRP A 51 -14.50 17.72 -20.66
N GLY A 52 -15.69 17.49 -20.10
CA GLY A 52 -16.84 16.91 -20.81
C GLY A 52 -16.59 15.49 -21.34
N VAL A 53 -15.53 14.81 -20.90
CA VAL A 53 -15.17 13.45 -21.36
C VAL A 53 -16.18 12.43 -20.83
N LEU A 54 -16.77 12.70 -19.66
CA LEU A 54 -17.73 11.79 -19.01
C LEU A 54 -19.20 12.05 -19.39
N LYS A 55 -19.48 12.99 -20.30
CA LYS A 55 -20.87 13.31 -20.68
C LYS A 55 -21.51 12.09 -21.35
N GLY A 56 -22.63 11.65 -20.79
CA GLY A 56 -23.37 10.45 -21.21
C GLY A 56 -22.74 9.13 -20.75
N PHE A 57 -21.78 9.15 -19.83
CA PHE A 57 -21.17 7.95 -19.25
C PHE A 57 -21.63 7.73 -17.81
N THR A 58 -21.68 6.46 -17.41
CA THR A 58 -21.74 6.07 -16.00
C THR A 58 -20.34 6.10 -15.41
N ALA A 59 -20.16 6.77 -14.28
CA ALA A 59 -18.85 6.95 -13.66
C ALA A 59 -18.93 7.03 -12.14
N THR A 60 -17.82 6.67 -11.49
CA THR A 60 -17.58 6.88 -10.06
C THR A 60 -16.41 7.85 -9.86
N CYS A 61 -16.23 8.32 -8.64
CA CYS A 61 -15.05 9.06 -8.22
C CYS A 61 -14.89 8.92 -6.71
N HIS A 62 -13.93 9.64 -6.13
CA HIS A 62 -13.81 9.70 -4.68
C HIS A 62 -15.16 10.04 -4.02
N PRO A 63 -15.64 9.30 -3.00
CA PRO A 63 -17.00 9.45 -2.46
C PRO A 63 -17.32 10.89 -2.03
N ALA A 64 -16.35 11.61 -1.47
CA ALA A 64 -16.49 13.02 -1.10
C ALA A 64 -16.75 13.99 -2.27
N LEU A 65 -16.55 13.55 -3.52
CA LEU A 65 -16.76 14.32 -4.75
C LEU A 65 -17.90 13.76 -5.61
N LEU A 66 -18.58 12.70 -5.17
CA LEU A 66 -19.61 12.03 -5.97
C LEU A 66 -20.79 12.95 -6.30
N GLY A 67 -21.23 13.76 -5.33
CA GLY A 67 -22.27 14.77 -5.55
C GLY A 67 -21.90 15.76 -6.66
N ARG A 68 -20.67 16.27 -6.63
CA ARG A 68 -20.14 17.18 -7.67
C ARG A 68 -20.06 16.50 -9.05
N LEU A 69 -19.71 15.22 -9.10
CA LEU A 69 -19.69 14.48 -10.36
C LEU A 69 -21.08 14.40 -10.99
N GLY A 70 -22.12 14.25 -10.16
CA GLY A 70 -23.52 14.22 -10.60
C GLY A 70 -24.07 15.59 -11.05
N ASP A 71 -23.46 16.70 -10.62
CA ASP A 71 -23.83 18.05 -11.06
C ASP A 71 -23.38 18.35 -12.50
N ASP A 72 -22.40 17.61 -13.03
CA ASP A 72 -21.91 17.80 -14.40
C ASP A 72 -22.91 17.24 -15.43
N ASP A 73 -23.40 18.12 -16.31
CA ASP A 73 -24.47 17.84 -17.28
C ASP A 73 -24.21 16.58 -18.12
N GLY A 74 -24.94 15.51 -17.75
CA GLY A 74 -25.00 14.24 -18.46
C GLY A 74 -24.13 13.11 -17.89
N VAL A 75 -23.43 13.29 -16.77
CA VAL A 75 -22.73 12.16 -16.11
C VAL A 75 -23.70 11.39 -15.22
N ILE A 76 -23.74 10.06 -15.34
CA ILE A 76 -24.49 9.19 -14.42
C ILE A 76 -23.55 8.78 -13.30
N ALA A 77 -23.55 9.53 -12.20
CA ALA A 77 -22.69 9.27 -11.04
C ALA A 77 -23.22 8.09 -10.22
N VAL A 78 -22.37 7.10 -9.93
CA VAL A 78 -22.71 5.94 -9.09
C VAL A 78 -21.67 5.71 -7.99
N ASP A 79 -22.14 5.29 -6.82
CA ASP A 79 -21.29 4.94 -5.67
C ASP A 79 -20.85 3.47 -5.79
N ASP A 80 -19.86 3.23 -6.65
CA ASP A 80 -19.25 1.92 -6.82
C ASP A 80 -17.73 2.02 -6.89
N ARG A 81 -17.01 0.97 -6.47
CA ARG A 81 -15.55 0.97 -6.28
C ARG A 81 -14.78 1.20 -7.58
N VAL A 82 -15.18 0.51 -8.63
CA VAL A 82 -14.66 0.62 -10.00
C VAL A 82 -15.84 0.55 -10.95
N VAL A 83 -15.96 1.51 -11.85
CA VAL A 83 -17.02 1.58 -12.86
C VAL A 83 -16.41 1.55 -14.24
N LYS A 84 -16.89 0.61 -15.05
CA LYS A 84 -16.61 0.52 -16.48
C LYS A 84 -17.88 0.84 -17.26
N ASP A 85 -17.80 1.84 -18.12
CA ASP A 85 -18.81 2.12 -19.13
C ASP A 85 -18.12 2.30 -20.49
N ARG A 86 -18.33 1.32 -21.38
CA ARG A 86 -17.69 1.26 -22.71
C ARG A 86 -16.16 1.38 -22.57
N ASN A 87 -15.57 2.44 -23.14
CA ASN A 87 -14.14 2.72 -23.14
C ASN A 87 -13.70 3.64 -22.00
N VAL A 88 -14.52 3.84 -20.97
CA VAL A 88 -14.18 4.65 -19.80
C VAL A 88 -14.17 3.78 -18.54
N VAL A 89 -13.08 3.86 -17.77
CA VAL A 89 -12.95 3.21 -16.46
C VAL A 89 -12.69 4.26 -15.40
N THR A 90 -13.51 4.28 -14.36
CA THR A 90 -13.34 5.20 -13.22
C THR A 90 -13.30 4.44 -11.91
N SER A 91 -12.64 5.00 -10.89
CA SER A 91 -12.51 4.35 -9.60
C SER A 91 -12.40 5.33 -8.42
N GLN A 92 -12.79 4.88 -7.23
CA GLN A 92 -13.02 5.76 -6.07
C GLN A 92 -11.76 6.27 -5.38
N GLY A 93 -10.68 5.50 -5.27
CA GLY A 93 -9.54 5.96 -4.48
C GLY A 93 -8.38 5.00 -4.35
N VAL A 94 -7.52 5.24 -3.38
CA VAL A 94 -6.30 4.46 -3.17
C VAL A 94 -6.63 2.99 -2.86
N GLY A 95 -7.64 2.76 -2.04
CA GLY A 95 -8.11 1.43 -1.64
C GLY A 95 -8.73 0.61 -2.77
N THR A 96 -9.02 1.22 -3.91
CA THR A 96 -9.53 0.57 -5.13
C THR A 96 -8.48 0.52 -6.25
N ALA A 97 -7.25 0.98 -6.01
CA ALA A 97 -6.25 1.17 -7.06
C ALA A 97 -5.82 -0.13 -7.76
N ILE A 98 -5.74 -1.24 -7.03
CA ILE A 98 -5.40 -2.53 -7.64
C ILE A 98 -6.57 -3.06 -8.47
N GLU A 99 -7.82 -2.95 -7.97
CA GLU A 99 -9.03 -3.32 -8.74
C GLU A 99 -9.10 -2.51 -10.04
N PHE A 100 -8.88 -1.20 -9.94
CA PHE A 100 -8.79 -0.30 -11.09
C PHE A 100 -7.70 -0.71 -12.08
N ALA A 101 -6.49 -1.04 -11.60
CA ALA A 101 -5.40 -1.46 -12.47
C ALA A 101 -5.70 -2.80 -13.17
N LEU A 102 -6.32 -3.76 -12.49
CA LEU A 102 -6.68 -5.05 -13.07
C LEU A 102 -7.77 -4.90 -14.14
N GLU A 103 -8.75 -4.02 -13.95
CA GLU A 103 -9.73 -3.68 -14.98
C GLU A 103 -9.04 -3.10 -16.23
N LEU A 104 -8.03 -2.24 -16.06
CA LEU A 104 -7.27 -1.72 -17.21
C LEU A 104 -6.45 -2.81 -17.90
N VAL A 105 -5.87 -3.75 -17.14
CA VAL A 105 -5.17 -4.90 -17.73
C VAL A 105 -6.13 -5.75 -18.55
N GLU A 106 -7.33 -6.01 -18.04
CA GLU A 106 -8.36 -6.75 -18.78
C GLU A 106 -8.76 -6.03 -20.07
N GLN A 107 -9.02 -4.72 -20.01
CA GLN A 107 -9.39 -3.94 -21.19
C GLN A 107 -8.28 -3.89 -22.25
N LEU A 108 -7.01 -3.91 -21.84
CA LEU A 108 -5.87 -3.80 -22.73
C LEU A 108 -5.37 -5.14 -23.27
N TYR A 109 -5.47 -6.20 -22.47
CA TYR A 109 -4.81 -7.49 -22.73
C TYR A 109 -5.73 -8.70 -22.60
N GLY A 110 -6.98 -8.51 -22.19
CA GLY A 110 -7.97 -9.57 -21.97
C GLY A 110 -7.93 -10.18 -20.57
N GLU A 111 -9.01 -10.89 -20.24
CA GLU A 111 -9.28 -11.44 -18.91
C GLU A 111 -8.18 -12.40 -18.42
N LEU A 112 -7.66 -13.25 -19.29
CA LEU A 112 -6.59 -14.19 -18.94
C LEU A 112 -5.35 -13.49 -18.40
N LYS A 113 -4.96 -12.35 -18.99
CA LYS A 113 -3.82 -11.58 -18.53
C LYS A 113 -4.10 -10.89 -17.21
N ALA A 114 -5.33 -10.42 -16.98
CA ALA A 114 -5.74 -9.86 -15.70
C ALA A 114 -5.64 -10.90 -14.58
N HIS A 115 -6.12 -12.13 -14.81
CA HIS A 115 -5.97 -13.24 -13.85
C HIS A 115 -4.51 -13.60 -13.56
N GLU A 116 -3.66 -13.66 -14.59
CA GLU A 116 -2.21 -13.89 -14.44
C GLU A 116 -1.55 -12.82 -13.58
N VAL A 117 -1.88 -11.54 -13.79
CA VAL A 117 -1.35 -10.42 -13.00
C VAL A 117 -1.90 -10.42 -11.57
N ALA A 118 -3.18 -10.77 -11.37
CA ALA A 118 -3.84 -10.78 -10.07
C ALA A 118 -3.33 -11.91 -9.15
N GLY A 119 -3.01 -13.08 -9.71
CA GLY A 119 -2.59 -14.27 -8.97
C GLY A 119 -1.51 -14.02 -7.90
N PRO A 120 -0.32 -13.50 -8.26
CA PRO A 120 0.76 -13.26 -7.30
C PRO A 120 0.50 -12.10 -6.32
N LEU A 121 -0.57 -11.31 -6.50
CA LEU A 121 -0.90 -10.22 -5.59
C LEU A 121 -1.60 -10.72 -4.31
N TYR A 122 -2.28 -11.87 -4.36
CA TYR A 122 -3.09 -12.39 -3.24
C TYR A 122 -4.11 -11.36 -2.72
N MET A 123 -4.90 -10.85 -3.66
CA MET A 123 -5.97 -9.90 -3.40
C MET A 123 -6.93 -10.41 -2.32
N ARG A 124 -7.47 -9.48 -1.54
CA ARG A 124 -8.49 -9.79 -0.52
C ARG A 124 -9.78 -10.32 -1.17
N PRO A 125 -10.46 -11.30 -0.55
CA PRO A 125 -11.64 -11.92 -1.14
C PRO A 125 -12.89 -11.02 -1.09
N GLN A 126 -13.08 -10.25 0.00
CA GLN A 126 -14.18 -9.32 0.15
C GLN A 126 -13.67 -7.88 0.10
N GLN A 127 -13.81 -7.21 -1.04
CA GLN A 127 -13.48 -5.78 -1.18
C GLN A 127 -14.49 -4.92 -0.41
N GLY A 128 -14.07 -3.75 0.10
CA GLY A 128 -14.90 -2.87 0.96
C GLY A 128 -15.28 -3.38 2.36
N GLY A 129 -15.13 -4.67 2.66
CA GLY A 129 -15.30 -5.22 4.03
C GLY A 129 -14.18 -4.85 5.03
N LYS A 130 -14.39 -5.18 6.32
CA LYS A 130 -13.37 -5.01 7.38
C LYS A 130 -12.20 -5.98 7.16
N TYR A 131 -10.97 -5.51 7.33
CA TYR A 131 -9.77 -6.36 7.29
C TYR A 131 -9.62 -7.19 8.57
N SER A 132 -8.86 -8.29 8.50
CA SER A 132 -8.67 -9.21 9.63
C SER A 132 -7.22 -9.27 10.09
N ILE A 133 -7.01 -9.28 11.41
CA ILE A 133 -5.72 -9.55 12.05
C ILE A 133 -5.84 -10.86 12.81
N GLN A 134 -4.98 -11.83 12.52
CA GLN A 134 -4.85 -13.01 13.37
C GLN A 134 -3.83 -12.72 14.47
N GLU A 135 -4.30 -12.60 15.72
CA GLU A 135 -3.46 -12.23 16.85
C GLU A 135 -3.20 -13.42 17.80
N TYR A 136 -1.94 -13.56 18.21
CA TYR A 136 -1.44 -14.52 19.19
C TYR A 136 -0.63 -13.78 20.26
N ASN A 137 -0.56 -14.33 21.47
CA ASN A 137 0.23 -13.78 22.59
C ASN A 137 0.05 -12.27 22.74
N GLN A 138 -1.20 -11.83 22.82
CA GLN A 138 -1.57 -10.42 22.74
C GLN A 138 -0.83 -9.57 23.78
N ILE A 139 -0.18 -8.50 23.31
CA ILE A 139 0.43 -7.47 24.15
C ILE A 139 0.03 -6.08 23.64
N GLN A 140 0.11 -5.11 24.54
CA GLN A 140 0.01 -3.70 24.17
C GLN A 140 1.37 -3.20 23.66
N TRP A 141 1.39 -2.62 22.45
CA TRP A 141 2.56 -1.92 21.94
C TRP A 141 2.65 -0.56 22.62
N LYS A 142 3.79 -0.28 23.25
CA LYS A 142 4.01 0.97 23.98
C LYS A 142 4.93 1.87 23.15
N CYS A 143 4.48 3.09 22.90
CA CYS A 143 5.28 4.14 22.28
C CYS A 143 5.20 5.40 23.15
N THR A 144 6.32 6.09 23.34
CA THR A 144 6.34 7.39 24.03
C THR A 144 6.22 8.51 23.01
N GLY A 145 5.09 9.21 22.97
CA GLY A 145 4.85 10.29 22.02
C GLY A 145 4.53 9.78 20.62
N THR A 146 5.01 10.47 19.59
CA THR A 146 4.76 10.11 18.19
C THR A 146 5.57 8.87 17.79
N PRO A 147 4.93 7.76 17.35
CA PRO A 147 5.64 6.54 16.97
C PRO A 147 6.68 6.79 15.88
N ARG A 148 7.89 6.27 16.09
CA ARG A 148 9.03 6.33 15.15
C ARG A 148 9.17 4.97 14.47
N VAL A 149 9.03 4.93 13.15
CA VAL A 149 9.06 3.70 12.36
C VAL A 149 10.22 3.73 11.38
N LEU A 150 11.01 2.65 11.35
CA LEU A 150 12.00 2.42 10.31
C LEU A 150 11.43 1.50 9.24
N VAL A 151 11.51 1.95 7.99
CA VAL A 151 11.24 1.13 6.79
C VAL A 151 12.53 1.05 5.97
N PRO A 152 13.33 -0.03 6.09
CA PRO A 152 14.51 -0.20 5.26
C PRO A 152 14.09 -0.57 3.83
N VAL A 153 14.85 -0.07 2.85
CA VAL A 153 14.61 -0.28 1.42
C VAL A 153 15.92 -0.66 0.72
N ALA A 154 15.82 -1.58 -0.23
CA ALA A 154 16.94 -2.11 -1.01
C ALA A 154 16.58 -2.11 -2.50
N ASN A 155 17.59 -2.22 -3.37
CA ASN A 155 17.34 -2.56 -4.75
C ASN A 155 16.60 -3.89 -4.81
N GLY A 156 15.49 -3.91 -5.55
CA GLY A 156 14.64 -5.08 -5.63
C GLY A 156 13.58 -5.21 -4.52
N SER A 157 13.45 -4.24 -3.61
CA SER A 157 12.30 -4.15 -2.71
C SER A 157 11.00 -4.02 -3.50
N GLU A 158 9.92 -4.63 -3.02
CA GLU A 158 8.60 -4.54 -3.65
C GLU A 158 7.98 -3.16 -3.41
N GLU A 159 7.66 -2.43 -4.49
CA GLU A 159 7.22 -1.04 -4.43
C GLU A 159 5.86 -0.83 -3.74
N MET A 160 4.87 -1.68 -3.99
CA MET A 160 3.54 -1.53 -3.40
C MET A 160 3.61 -1.73 -1.89
N GLU A 161 4.38 -2.71 -1.43
CA GLU A 161 4.59 -3.01 -0.02
C GLU A 161 5.31 -1.86 0.69
N ALA A 162 6.43 -1.38 0.12
CA ALA A 162 7.18 -0.28 0.69
C ALA A 162 6.36 1.02 0.74
N LEU A 163 5.70 1.38 -0.37
CA LEU A 163 4.91 2.62 -0.45
C LEU A 163 3.67 2.59 0.45
N ASN A 164 2.98 1.45 0.58
CA ASN A 164 1.83 1.34 1.49
C ASN A 164 2.28 1.50 2.95
N LEU A 165 3.38 0.87 3.36
CA LEU A 165 3.94 1.05 4.70
C LEU A 165 4.26 2.54 4.95
N ILE A 166 4.91 3.20 4.00
CA ILE A 166 5.32 4.60 4.15
C ILE A 166 4.10 5.53 4.20
N ASP A 167 3.18 5.44 3.23
CA ASP A 167 2.05 6.36 3.10
C ASP A 167 1.06 6.21 4.26
N VAL A 168 0.61 4.99 4.55
CA VAL A 168 -0.42 4.73 5.57
C VAL A 168 0.08 5.11 6.97
N LEU A 169 1.33 4.77 7.31
CA LEU A 169 1.89 5.12 8.61
C LEU A 169 2.13 6.62 8.76
N ARG A 170 2.56 7.32 7.69
CA ARG A 170 2.66 8.80 7.70
C ARG A 170 1.30 9.45 7.86
N ARG A 171 0.24 8.97 7.18
CA ARG A 171 -1.14 9.45 7.35
C ARG A 171 -1.70 9.21 8.75
N ALA A 172 -1.29 8.12 9.39
CA ALA A 172 -1.64 7.85 10.78
C ALA A 172 -0.98 8.84 11.76
N GLY A 173 0.12 9.48 11.35
CA GLY A 173 0.88 10.45 12.12
C GLY A 173 2.22 9.93 12.63
N ALA A 174 2.67 8.74 12.20
CA ALA A 174 3.98 8.20 12.57
C ALA A 174 5.12 8.97 11.89
N ARG A 175 6.27 9.05 12.58
CA ARG A 175 7.54 9.52 12.00
C ARG A 175 8.22 8.35 11.31
N VAL A 176 7.96 8.20 10.00
CA VAL A 176 8.54 7.15 9.18
C VAL A 176 9.87 7.60 8.59
N THR A 177 10.95 6.91 8.96
CA THR A 177 12.29 7.01 8.37
C THR A 177 12.46 5.91 7.34
N VAL A 178 12.67 6.29 6.08
CA VAL A 178 12.99 5.37 4.99
C VAL A 178 14.51 5.30 4.86
N ALA A 179 15.10 4.13 5.10
CA ALA A 179 16.55 3.96 5.12
C ALA A 179 17.04 3.05 3.98
N SER A 180 17.96 3.55 3.16
CA SER A 180 18.62 2.74 2.13
C SER A 180 19.63 1.79 2.77
N VAL A 181 19.55 0.50 2.44
CA VAL A 181 20.57 -0.49 2.79
C VAL A 181 21.66 -0.63 1.73
N GLU A 182 21.57 0.17 0.66
CA GLU A 182 22.58 0.27 -0.40
C GLU A 182 23.61 1.35 -0.05
N ASP A 183 24.59 1.58 -0.94
CA ASP A 183 25.58 2.65 -0.77
C ASP A 183 25.08 4.02 -1.26
N THR A 184 23.85 4.07 -1.80
CA THR A 184 23.22 5.32 -2.26
C THR A 184 21.77 5.41 -1.77
N PRO A 185 21.21 6.63 -1.62
CA PRO A 185 19.82 6.78 -1.21
C PRO A 185 18.83 6.39 -2.32
N ARG A 186 19.29 6.26 -3.58
CA ARG A 186 18.42 5.90 -4.70
C ARG A 186 18.25 4.39 -4.78
N ILE A 187 17.01 3.96 -4.68
CA ILE A 187 16.57 2.57 -4.77
C ILE A 187 15.83 2.33 -6.07
N LEU A 188 16.22 1.28 -6.79
CA LEU A 188 15.51 0.76 -7.93
C LEU A 188 14.69 -0.45 -7.49
N THR A 189 13.37 -0.31 -7.46
CA THR A 189 12.46 -1.35 -6.92
C THR A 189 12.39 -2.59 -7.81
N ARG A 190 11.76 -3.67 -7.33
CA ARG A 190 11.75 -5.02 -7.90
C ARG A 190 11.53 -5.08 -9.42
N HIS A 191 10.56 -4.33 -9.93
CA HIS A 191 10.26 -4.38 -11.37
C HIS A 191 11.14 -3.45 -12.22
N TYR A 192 12.20 -2.87 -11.63
CA TYR A 192 13.14 -1.91 -12.23
C TYR A 192 12.46 -0.67 -12.82
N LYS A 193 11.28 -0.33 -12.32
CA LYS A 193 10.39 0.68 -12.92
C LYS A 193 10.15 1.90 -12.05
N LEU A 194 10.44 1.83 -10.74
CA LEU A 194 10.30 2.95 -9.82
C LEU A 194 11.63 3.30 -9.17
N ASN A 195 11.99 4.58 -9.21
CA ASN A 195 13.09 5.13 -8.41
C ASN A 195 12.50 5.71 -7.13
N LEU A 196 12.86 5.11 -6.00
CA LEU A 196 12.55 5.63 -4.67
C LEU A 196 13.82 6.27 -4.09
N ILE A 197 13.69 7.45 -3.50
CA ILE A 197 14.80 8.11 -2.79
C ILE A 197 14.55 7.94 -1.28
N ALA A 198 15.44 7.21 -0.62
CA ALA A 198 15.41 7.05 0.83
C ALA A 198 15.72 8.37 1.55
N ASP A 199 15.18 8.54 2.76
CA ASP A 199 15.41 9.73 3.58
C ASP A 199 16.87 9.77 4.08
N VAL A 200 17.41 8.60 4.45
CA VAL A 200 18.74 8.43 5.04
C VAL A 200 19.39 7.12 4.59
N MET A 201 20.69 6.99 4.87
CA MET A 201 21.41 5.72 4.76
C MET A 201 21.19 4.87 6.02
N LEU A 202 21.32 3.55 5.92
CA LEU A 202 21.17 2.63 7.06
C LEU A 202 22.15 2.95 8.20
N GLU A 203 23.36 3.43 7.90
CA GLU A 203 24.36 3.85 8.88
C GLU A 203 23.83 4.97 9.77
N GLN A 204 23.12 5.94 9.19
CA GLN A 204 22.53 7.05 9.93
C GLN A 204 21.32 6.58 10.75
N ALA A 205 20.49 5.69 10.18
CA ALA A 205 19.36 5.12 10.88
C ALA A 205 19.79 4.27 12.09
N ALA A 206 20.95 3.60 12.04
CA ALA A 206 21.45 2.79 13.15
C ALA A 206 21.76 3.60 14.43
N GLU A 207 22.01 4.90 14.30
CA GLU A 207 22.22 5.83 15.41
C GLU A 207 20.89 6.38 15.98
N MET A 208 19.75 5.94 15.45
CA MET A 208 18.41 6.36 15.86
C MET A 208 17.69 5.25 16.64
N GLU A 209 16.78 5.65 17.51
CA GLU A 209 15.82 4.73 18.13
C GLU A 209 14.49 4.70 17.37
N PHE A 210 13.92 3.51 17.24
CA PHE A 210 12.62 3.27 16.65
C PHE A 210 11.72 2.51 17.62
N ASP A 211 10.42 2.74 17.48
CA ASP A 211 9.36 1.96 18.12
C ASP A 211 8.98 0.74 17.28
N LEU A 212 9.23 0.78 15.97
CA LEU A 212 8.97 -0.32 15.05
C LEU A 212 10.02 -0.34 13.93
N ILE A 213 10.54 -1.53 13.63
CA ILE A 213 11.27 -1.80 12.37
C ILE A 213 10.42 -2.74 11.52
N VAL A 214 9.99 -2.31 10.34
CA VAL A 214 9.13 -3.10 9.46
C VAL A 214 9.63 -3.12 8.03
N MET A 215 9.80 -4.30 7.46
CA MET A 215 10.45 -4.49 6.15
C MET A 215 9.45 -4.88 5.05
N PRO A 216 9.54 -4.25 3.86
CA PRO A 216 8.89 -4.80 2.67
C PRO A 216 9.56 -6.12 2.26
N GLY A 217 8.94 -6.85 1.35
CA GLY A 217 9.53 -7.98 0.66
C GLY A 217 10.17 -7.58 -0.66
N GLY A 218 9.99 -8.43 -1.67
CA GLY A 218 10.64 -8.33 -2.97
C GLY A 218 12.00 -9.03 -3.02
N LEU A 219 12.32 -9.61 -4.18
CA LEU A 219 13.61 -10.22 -4.48
C LEU A 219 14.20 -9.49 -5.69
N PRO A 220 15.47 -9.05 -5.64
CA PRO A 220 16.50 -9.39 -4.64
C PRO A 220 16.48 -8.57 -3.33
N GLY A 221 15.52 -7.66 -3.09
CA GLY A 221 15.55 -6.76 -1.92
C GLY A 221 15.69 -7.47 -0.57
N ALA A 222 14.92 -8.54 -0.32
CA ALA A 222 15.03 -9.34 0.89
C ALA A 222 16.39 -10.06 1.04
N LEU A 223 17.06 -10.39 -0.07
CA LEU A 223 18.42 -10.96 -0.04
C LEU A 223 19.46 -9.90 0.38
N LYS A 224 19.24 -8.65 -0.02
CA LYS A 224 20.07 -7.54 0.47
C LYS A 224 19.83 -7.27 1.96
N PHE A 225 18.58 -7.36 2.43
CA PHE A 225 18.28 -7.22 3.85
C PHE A 225 18.96 -8.31 4.70
N THR A 226 18.86 -9.58 4.30
CA THR A 226 19.41 -10.69 5.09
C THR A 226 20.94 -10.71 5.13
N SER A 227 21.60 -10.14 4.10
CA SER A 227 23.07 -10.00 4.06
C SER A 227 23.59 -8.73 4.76
N SER A 228 22.71 -7.81 5.16
CA SER A 228 23.10 -6.64 5.95
C SER A 228 23.18 -7.01 7.43
N GLU A 229 24.39 -7.30 7.91
CA GLU A 229 24.65 -7.57 9.33
C GLU A 229 24.12 -6.46 10.24
N LYS A 230 24.22 -5.20 9.79
CA LYS A 230 23.73 -4.04 10.51
C LYS A 230 22.21 -4.09 10.69
N LEU A 231 21.45 -4.29 9.62
CA LEU A 231 19.99 -4.38 9.70
C LEU A 231 19.56 -5.57 10.56
N VAL A 232 20.19 -6.73 10.38
CA VAL A 232 19.93 -7.93 11.19
C VAL A 232 20.23 -7.67 12.67
N GLY A 233 21.32 -6.99 12.99
CA GLY A 233 21.66 -6.58 14.36
C GLY A 233 20.61 -5.65 14.97
N MET A 234 20.11 -4.68 14.20
CA MET A 234 19.01 -3.81 14.64
C MET A 234 17.73 -4.60 14.94
N LEU A 235 17.37 -5.56 14.08
CA LEU A 235 16.19 -6.43 14.28
C LEU A 235 16.31 -7.32 15.51
N LYS A 236 17.49 -7.93 15.74
CA LYS A 236 17.75 -8.74 16.94
C LYS A 236 17.64 -7.91 18.21
N LYS A 237 18.28 -6.73 18.24
CA LYS A 237 18.14 -5.78 19.34
C LYS A 237 16.68 -5.38 19.55
N GLN A 238 15.91 -5.23 18.47
CA GLN A 238 14.49 -4.94 18.56
C GLN A 238 13.71 -6.08 19.23
N ALA A 239 13.91 -7.32 18.78
CA ALA A 239 13.22 -8.48 19.30
C ALA A 239 13.58 -8.73 20.78
N GLU A 240 14.86 -8.65 21.14
CA GLU A 240 15.38 -8.84 22.51
C GLU A 240 14.86 -7.80 23.50
N SER A 241 14.68 -6.56 23.05
CA SER A 241 14.10 -5.48 23.87
C SER A 241 12.57 -5.49 23.91
N GLY A 242 11.93 -6.47 23.27
CA GLY A 242 10.48 -6.64 23.27
C GLY A 242 9.72 -5.56 22.51
N ARG A 243 10.38 -4.61 21.82
CA ARG A 243 9.67 -3.64 20.99
C ARG A 243 9.29 -4.23 19.61
N PRO A 244 8.27 -3.67 18.95
CA PRO A 244 7.74 -4.18 17.69
C PRO A 244 8.75 -4.33 16.55
N TYR A 245 8.61 -5.41 15.78
CA TYR A 245 9.28 -5.61 14.50
C TYR A 245 8.41 -6.44 13.56
N GLY A 246 8.68 -6.38 12.27
CA GLY A 246 7.87 -7.14 11.32
C GLY A 246 8.38 -7.13 9.89
N ALA A 247 7.73 -7.94 9.07
CA ALA A 247 8.06 -8.05 7.66
C ALA A 247 6.89 -8.57 6.82
N ILE A 248 6.84 -8.22 5.54
CA ILE A 248 5.86 -8.74 4.59
C ILE A 248 6.54 -9.53 3.47
N CYS A 249 5.79 -10.46 2.87
CA CYS A 249 6.16 -11.14 1.63
C CYS A 249 7.38 -12.05 1.79
N ALA A 250 8.47 -11.81 1.04
CA ALA A 250 9.66 -12.66 1.09
C ALA A 250 10.45 -12.47 2.39
N SER A 251 10.37 -11.29 3.01
CA SER A 251 11.23 -10.92 4.13
C SER A 251 11.02 -11.75 5.42
N PRO A 252 9.80 -12.20 5.81
CA PRO A 252 9.65 -13.19 6.87
C PRO A 252 10.49 -14.46 6.66
N ALA A 253 10.45 -15.04 5.46
CA ALA A 253 11.15 -16.28 5.14
C ALA A 253 12.66 -16.11 4.91
N TYR A 254 13.09 -15.01 4.28
CA TYR A 254 14.49 -14.79 3.92
C TYR A 254 15.30 -14.02 4.97
N VAL A 255 14.63 -13.23 5.82
CA VAL A 255 15.29 -12.37 6.82
C VAL A 255 14.93 -12.82 8.23
N LEU A 256 13.65 -12.97 8.57
CA LEU A 256 13.29 -13.25 9.97
C LEU A 256 13.59 -14.70 10.37
N GLU A 257 13.16 -15.67 9.56
CA GLU A 257 13.33 -17.10 9.83
C GLU A 257 14.82 -17.50 10.02
N PRO A 258 15.75 -17.20 9.08
CA PRO A 258 17.12 -17.72 9.16
C PRO A 258 17.93 -17.10 10.30
N HIS A 259 17.50 -15.93 10.79
CA HIS A 259 18.14 -15.21 11.89
C HIS A 259 17.50 -15.50 13.26
N GLY A 260 16.59 -16.49 13.33
CA GLY A 260 15.95 -16.95 14.56
C GLY A 260 14.90 -15.99 15.12
N LEU A 261 14.50 -14.96 14.36
CA LEU A 261 13.56 -13.93 14.80
C LEU A 261 12.11 -14.42 14.80
N LEU A 262 11.83 -15.62 14.28
CA LEU A 262 10.51 -16.28 14.31
C LEU A 262 10.44 -17.43 15.33
N LYS A 263 11.51 -17.70 16.08
CA LYS A 263 11.57 -18.84 17.01
C LYS A 263 10.46 -18.75 18.07
N GLY A 264 9.57 -19.74 18.09
CA GLY A 264 8.46 -19.83 19.03
C GLY A 264 7.31 -18.85 18.77
N LYS A 265 7.29 -18.18 17.61
CA LYS A 265 6.24 -17.24 17.21
C LYS A 265 5.46 -17.76 16.01
N LYS A 266 4.19 -17.38 15.90
CA LYS A 266 3.37 -17.55 14.72
C LYS A 266 3.65 -16.45 13.71
N ALA A 267 3.82 -16.84 12.45
CA ALA A 267 4.10 -15.92 11.36
C ALA A 267 3.46 -16.39 10.05
N THR A 268 3.36 -15.47 9.11
CA THR A 268 3.00 -15.73 7.72
C THR A 268 4.05 -15.14 6.78
N SER A 269 4.06 -15.56 5.52
CA SER A 269 4.99 -15.08 4.50
C SER A 269 4.37 -15.16 3.11
N PHE A 270 5.14 -14.79 2.08
CA PHE A 270 4.74 -14.98 0.70
C PHE A 270 4.41 -16.46 0.46
N PRO A 271 3.21 -16.82 -0.06
CA PRO A 271 2.77 -18.21 -0.05
C PRO A 271 3.71 -19.19 -0.77
N PRO A 272 4.34 -18.84 -1.91
CA PRO A 272 5.38 -19.67 -2.52
C PRO A 272 6.61 -19.92 -1.63
N MET A 273 6.83 -19.10 -0.60
CA MET A 273 7.91 -19.20 0.38
C MET A 273 7.44 -19.68 1.76
N ALA A 274 6.16 -20.03 1.93
CA ALA A 274 5.62 -20.52 3.19
C ALA A 274 6.36 -21.77 3.69
N HIS A 275 6.80 -22.64 2.77
CA HIS A 275 7.54 -23.86 3.06
C HIS A 275 8.92 -23.62 3.70
N LEU A 276 9.44 -22.39 3.63
CA LEU A 276 10.70 -22.01 4.27
C LEU A 276 10.56 -21.68 5.75
N LEU A 277 9.32 -21.48 6.25
CA LEU A 277 9.08 -21.27 7.68
C LEU A 277 9.07 -22.61 8.41
N THR A 278 9.71 -22.66 9.58
CA THR A 278 9.68 -23.85 10.44
C THR A 278 8.27 -24.12 10.98
N ASP A 279 7.53 -23.08 11.34
CA ASP A 279 6.12 -23.16 11.75
C ASP A 279 5.21 -22.57 10.66
N GLN A 280 4.46 -23.45 9.99
CA GLN A 280 3.58 -23.08 8.87
C GLN A 280 2.12 -22.92 9.30
N SER A 281 1.80 -23.06 10.59
CA SER A 281 0.42 -23.12 11.09
C SER A 281 -0.38 -21.83 10.93
N ALA A 282 0.28 -20.71 10.63
CA ALA A 282 -0.34 -19.41 10.43
C ALA A 282 -0.15 -18.83 9.01
N CYS A 283 0.43 -19.59 8.07
CA CYS A 283 0.75 -19.12 6.71
C CYS A 283 -0.47 -18.73 5.85
N GLU A 284 -1.67 -19.18 6.21
CA GLU A 284 -2.89 -18.82 5.47
C GLU A 284 -3.48 -17.47 5.88
N TYR A 285 -3.13 -16.96 7.06
CA TYR A 285 -3.64 -15.67 7.51
C TYR A 285 -2.96 -14.52 6.76
N ARG A 286 -3.76 -13.53 6.38
CA ARG A 286 -3.32 -12.36 5.60
C ARG A 286 -2.35 -11.49 6.38
N VAL A 287 -2.67 -11.24 7.64
CA VAL A 287 -1.84 -10.53 8.62
C VAL A 287 -1.81 -11.35 9.92
N VAL A 288 -0.61 -11.58 10.45
CA VAL A 288 -0.39 -12.29 11.72
C VAL A 288 0.36 -11.39 12.68
N VAL A 289 -0.15 -11.26 13.91
CA VAL A 289 0.53 -10.62 15.04
C VAL A 289 0.82 -11.68 16.10
N ASP A 290 2.07 -11.76 16.56
CA ASP A 290 2.46 -12.60 17.71
C ASP A 290 3.31 -11.78 18.69
N GLY A 291 2.65 -11.24 19.72
CA GLY A 291 3.25 -10.32 20.67
C GLY A 291 3.79 -9.06 19.99
N ASN A 292 5.12 -8.93 19.92
CA ASN A 292 5.83 -7.83 19.26
C ASN A 292 6.20 -8.11 17.79
N LEU A 293 5.87 -9.28 17.24
CA LEU A 293 6.09 -9.58 15.82
C LEU A 293 4.82 -9.31 15.02
N ILE A 294 4.96 -8.70 13.84
CA ILE A 294 3.89 -8.65 12.83
C ILE A 294 4.38 -9.12 11.46
N THR A 295 3.60 -9.95 10.78
CA THR A 295 3.93 -10.44 9.43
C THR A 295 2.73 -10.44 8.47
N SER A 296 3.02 -10.41 7.17
CA SER A 296 1.99 -10.40 6.11
C SER A 296 2.47 -11.09 4.83
N ARG A 297 1.55 -11.39 3.90
CA ARG A 297 1.79 -12.33 2.79
C ARG A 297 2.35 -11.72 1.51
N ALA A 298 1.77 -10.66 0.97
CA ALA A 298 2.01 -10.27 -0.43
C ALA A 298 1.57 -8.82 -0.73
N PRO A 299 1.80 -8.27 -1.94
CA PRO A 299 1.40 -6.90 -2.24
C PRO A 299 -0.09 -6.59 -2.01
N GLY A 300 -0.99 -7.51 -2.34
CA GLY A 300 -2.43 -7.38 -2.10
C GLY A 300 -2.85 -7.42 -0.63
N THR A 301 -1.91 -7.70 0.29
CA THR A 301 -2.10 -7.57 1.76
C THR A 301 -1.43 -6.32 2.34
N ALA A 302 -0.71 -5.53 1.55
CA ALA A 302 0.14 -4.45 2.07
C ALA A 302 -0.66 -3.35 2.80
N THR A 303 -1.84 -2.97 2.30
CA THR A 303 -2.71 -2.01 2.99
C THR A 303 -3.26 -2.57 4.30
N GLU A 304 -3.66 -3.85 4.32
CA GLU A 304 -4.13 -4.52 5.56
C GLU A 304 -3.01 -4.59 6.60
N PHE A 305 -1.80 -4.93 6.16
CA PHE A 305 -0.61 -4.96 7.00
C PHE A 305 -0.31 -3.59 7.61
N ALA A 306 -0.33 -2.53 6.79
CA ALA A 306 -0.10 -1.18 7.29
C ALA A 306 -1.22 -0.71 8.23
N LEU A 307 -2.48 -1.00 7.93
CA LEU A 307 -3.62 -0.67 8.81
C LEU A 307 -3.56 -1.45 10.13
N ALA A 308 -3.13 -2.71 10.13
CA ALA A 308 -2.91 -3.48 11.34
C ALA A 308 -1.80 -2.86 12.22
N ILE A 309 -0.73 -2.35 11.62
CA ILE A 309 0.30 -1.60 12.34
C ILE A 309 -0.30 -0.31 12.94
N VAL A 310 -1.12 0.42 12.18
CA VAL A 310 -1.81 1.61 12.69
C VAL A 310 -2.69 1.26 13.88
N GLU A 311 -3.43 0.16 13.81
CA GLU A 311 -4.28 -0.32 14.89
C GLU A 311 -3.46 -0.63 16.16
N LYS A 312 -2.31 -1.30 16.01
CA LYS A 312 -1.42 -1.60 17.15
C LYS A 312 -0.76 -0.36 17.75
N LEU A 313 -0.42 0.64 16.95
CA LEU A 313 0.29 1.85 17.42
C LEU A 313 -0.63 3.00 17.86
N PHE A 314 -1.80 3.14 17.25
CA PHE A 314 -2.70 4.28 17.42
C PHE A 314 -4.13 3.90 17.82
N GLY A 315 -4.46 2.61 17.83
CA GLY A 315 -5.79 2.09 18.17
C GLY A 315 -6.71 1.87 16.97
N GLU A 316 -7.70 1.00 17.16
CA GLU A 316 -8.66 0.57 16.13
C GLU A 316 -9.43 1.73 15.51
N GLU A 317 -9.88 2.71 16.31
CA GLU A 317 -10.63 3.86 15.81
C GLU A 317 -9.85 4.64 14.74
N LYS A 318 -8.55 4.87 14.97
CA LYS A 318 -7.68 5.57 14.03
C LYS A 318 -7.47 4.75 12.76
N ALA A 319 -7.28 3.44 12.89
CA ALA A 319 -7.11 2.53 11.76
C ALA A 319 -8.36 2.46 10.88
N VAL A 320 -9.55 2.32 11.48
CA VAL A 320 -10.84 2.30 10.77
C VAL A 320 -11.12 3.65 10.09
N ALA A 321 -10.84 4.76 10.76
CA ALA A 321 -11.00 6.09 10.16
C ALA A 321 -10.10 6.26 8.91
N LEU A 322 -8.86 5.79 9.00
CA LEU A 322 -7.91 5.85 7.88
C LEU A 322 -8.29 4.88 6.75
N ALA A 323 -8.78 3.67 7.07
CA ALA A 323 -9.26 2.72 6.08
C ALA A 323 -10.41 3.30 5.24
N LYS A 324 -11.35 4.01 5.87
CA LYS A 324 -12.43 4.74 5.19
C LYS A 324 -11.92 5.90 4.34
N GLU A 325 -10.96 6.68 4.86
CA GLU A 325 -10.32 7.76 4.09
C GLU A 325 -9.65 7.22 2.82
N LEU A 326 -9.02 6.06 2.90
CA LEU A 326 -8.38 5.40 1.76
C LEU A 326 -9.41 4.78 0.79
N VAL A 327 -10.70 4.74 1.13
CA VAL A 327 -11.73 3.97 0.40
C VAL A 327 -11.39 2.46 0.37
N PHE A 328 -10.70 2.00 1.41
CA PHE A 328 -10.38 0.59 1.62
C PHE A 328 -11.53 -0.15 2.33
N MET A 329 -12.32 0.58 3.12
CA MET A 329 -13.53 0.15 3.82
C MET A 329 -14.67 1.14 3.59
#